data_AF-A0AAE0ECT9-F1
#
_entry.id   AF-A0AAE0ECT9-F1
#
_cell.length_a   1.000
_cell.length_b   1.000
_cell.length_c   1.000
_cell.angle_alpha   90.00
_cell.angle_beta   90.00
_cell.angle_gamma   90.00
#
_symmetry.space_group_name_H-M   'P 1'
#
loop_
_entity.id
_entity.type
_entity.pdbx_description
1 polymer ?
#
loop_
_entity_poly.entity_id
_entity_poly.type
_entity_poly.pdbx_seq_one_letter_code
_entity_poly.pdbx_strand_id
1 'polypeptide(L)'
;MRSGIYYLSFFFSGDNVEITSVNRPEGRVFDWLYEPMCIMKEQIRSLNLNETEEQYFLKFCLYNGDTARIESWQNGGIPPEDPIKRAQLEGINRRLQGICLTLSRLPTSRRRFFEVVKAIEDEGKKNFGDLGSKHDTEAA
;
A
#
# COMPACT_ATOMS: atom_id res chain seq x y z
N MET A 1 25.68 15.84 2.24
CA MET A 1 24.71 15.79 1.13
C MET A 1 23.90 14.51 1.25
N ARG A 2 22.74 14.59 1.91
CA ARG A 2 21.76 13.48 2.06
C ARG A 2 20.37 14.10 1.94
N SER A 3 20.07 14.65 0.76
CA SER A 3 18.76 15.17 0.42
C SER A 3 18.37 14.47 -0.88
N GLY A 4 17.35 13.62 -0.87
CA GLY A 4 16.89 12.94 -2.09
C GLY A 4 16.19 11.59 -1.92
N ILE A 5 15.84 11.14 -0.70
CA ILE A 5 15.22 9.79 -0.53
C ILE A 5 13.98 9.77 0.37
N TYR A 6 13.43 10.91 0.78
CA TYR A 6 12.24 10.95 1.65
C TYR A 6 10.98 10.29 1.02
N TYR A 7 10.97 10.09 -0.30
CA TYR A 7 9.85 9.52 -1.06
C TYR A 7 9.89 8.01 -1.25
N LEU A 8 11.02 7.37 -0.91
CA LEU A 8 11.20 5.93 -1.00
C LEU A 8 11.21 5.29 0.39
N SER A 9 10.62 5.92 1.40
CA SER A 9 10.52 5.37 2.76
C SER A 9 9.91 3.95 2.78
N PHE A 10 9.05 3.62 1.83
CA PHE A 10 8.57 2.24 1.62
C PHE A 10 9.70 1.22 1.38
N PHE A 11 10.82 1.64 0.78
CA PHE A 11 12.02 0.84 0.54
C PHE A 11 13.03 0.89 1.67
N PHE A 12 12.73 1.53 2.80
CA PHE A 12 13.64 1.56 3.94
C PHE A 12 12.93 1.00 5.16
N SER A 13 13.54 -0.01 5.79
CA SER A 13 13.14 -0.49 7.11
C SER A 13 13.48 0.57 8.18
N GLY A 14 12.92 0.43 9.38
CA GLY A 14 13.05 1.40 10.49
C GLY A 14 14.49 1.82 10.83
N ASP A 15 15.47 0.96 10.54
CA ASP A 15 16.90 1.23 10.73
C ASP A 15 17.59 1.86 9.49
N ASN A 16 16.84 2.42 8.54
CA ASN A 16 17.33 2.87 7.24
C ASN A 16 18.00 1.76 6.40
N VAL A 17 17.61 0.51 6.62
CA VAL A 17 18.07 -0.62 5.79
C VAL A 17 17.21 -0.69 4.53
N GLU A 18 17.86 -0.62 3.37
CA GLU A 18 17.17 -0.73 2.08
C GLU A 18 16.53 -2.11 1.91
N ILE A 19 15.25 -2.13 1.52
CA ILE A 19 14.51 -3.35 1.25
C ILE A 19 14.96 -3.92 -0.11
N THR A 20 15.46 -5.14 -0.06
CA THR A 20 15.98 -5.92 -1.18
C THR A 20 15.20 -7.22 -1.30
N SER A 21 15.45 -7.99 -2.36
CA SER A 21 14.78 -9.28 -2.57
C SER A 21 15.07 -10.26 -1.43
N VAL A 22 16.19 -10.11 -0.73
CA VAL A 22 16.64 -11.02 0.33
C VAL A 22 16.20 -10.63 1.74
N ASN A 23 15.86 -9.35 1.98
CA ASN A 23 15.46 -8.85 3.31
C ASN A 23 14.01 -8.34 3.36
N ARG A 24 13.24 -8.52 2.27
CA ARG A 24 11.84 -8.09 2.20
C ARG A 24 10.97 -8.84 3.21
N PRO A 25 9.93 -8.20 3.77
CA PRO A 25 8.95 -8.88 4.62
C PRO A 25 8.30 -10.06 3.89
N GLU A 26 8.08 -11.15 4.63
CA GLU A 26 7.39 -12.33 4.09
C GLU A 26 5.89 -12.07 3.92
N GLY A 27 5.32 -12.67 2.87
CA GLY A 27 3.87 -12.75 2.69
C GLY A 27 3.44 -12.38 1.27
N ARG A 28 2.36 -13.05 0.82
CA ARG A 28 1.84 -12.95 -0.55
C ARG A 28 1.59 -11.50 -1.02
N VAL A 29 1.16 -10.62 -0.12
CA VAL A 29 0.93 -9.20 -0.46
C VAL A 29 2.24 -8.49 -0.75
N PHE A 30 3.27 -8.73 0.04
CA PHE A 30 4.59 -8.13 -0.15
C PHE A 30 5.29 -8.71 -1.38
N ASP A 31 5.16 -10.02 -1.63
CA ASP A 31 5.67 -10.63 -2.85
C ASP A 31 5.01 -10.05 -4.12
N TRP A 32 3.70 -9.86 -4.08
CA TRP A 32 2.96 -9.22 -5.17
C TRP A 32 3.35 -7.74 -5.37
N LEU A 33 3.59 -7.01 -4.27
CA LEU A 33 3.87 -5.58 -4.32
C LEU A 33 5.34 -5.26 -4.65
N TYR A 34 6.26 -6.18 -4.36
CA TYR A 34 7.69 -5.93 -4.43
C TYR A 34 8.16 -5.50 -5.82
N GLU A 35 7.84 -6.29 -6.85
CA GLU A 35 8.29 -6.02 -8.23
C GLU A 35 7.70 -4.72 -8.80
N PRO A 36 6.38 -4.44 -8.67
CA PRO A 36 5.81 -3.17 -9.12
C PRO A 36 6.43 -1.96 -8.45
N MET A 37 6.71 -2.05 -7.14
CA MET A 37 7.37 -0.97 -6.41
C MET A 37 8.81 -0.77 -6.92
N CYS A 38 9.56 -1.85 -7.15
CA CYS A 38 10.94 -1.77 -7.65
C CYS A 38 11.00 -1.06 -9.00
N ILE A 39 10.08 -1.39 -9.91
CA ILE A 39 9.98 -0.72 -11.21
C ILE A 39 9.71 0.77 -11.05
N MET A 40 8.75 1.16 -10.19
CA MET A 40 8.44 2.57 -9.97
C MET A 40 9.63 3.34 -9.39
N LYS A 41 10.36 2.72 -8.46
CA LYS A 41 11.58 3.29 -7.88
C LYS A 41 12.64 3.57 -8.95
N GLU A 42 12.91 2.62 -9.83
CA GLU A 42 13.89 2.82 -10.90
C GLU A 42 13.41 3.84 -11.95
N GLN A 43 12.12 3.87 -12.24
CA GLN A 43 11.55 4.91 -13.10
C GLN A 43 11.72 6.31 -12.49
N ILE A 44 11.42 6.49 -11.20
CA ILE A 44 11.63 7.78 -10.52
C ILE A 44 13.12 8.17 -10.55
N ARG A 45 14.02 7.22 -10.25
CA ARG A 45 15.48 7.45 -10.31
C ARG A 45 15.94 7.87 -11.71
N SER A 46 15.42 7.24 -12.75
CA SER A 46 15.78 7.55 -14.14
C SER A 46 15.38 8.96 -14.58
N LEU A 47 14.39 9.57 -13.92
CA LEU A 47 13.99 10.96 -14.20
C LEU A 47 14.96 12.00 -13.63
N ASN A 48 15.89 11.60 -12.76
CA ASN A 48 16.89 12.48 -12.14
C ASN A 48 16.27 13.82 -11.67
N LEU A 49 15.33 13.71 -10.73
CA LEU A 49 14.58 14.85 -10.24
C LEU A 49 15.49 15.77 -9.41
N ASN A 50 15.30 17.07 -9.57
CA ASN A 50 15.90 18.04 -8.64
C ASN A 50 15.00 18.21 -7.39
N GLU A 51 15.50 18.91 -6.39
CA GLU A 51 14.79 19.08 -5.11
C GLU A 51 13.39 19.72 -5.27
N THR A 52 13.20 20.67 -6.19
CA THR A 52 11.89 21.30 -6.40
C THR A 52 10.92 20.41 -7.17
N GLU A 53 11.42 19.62 -8.13
CA GLU A 53 10.66 18.58 -8.84
C GLU A 53 10.24 17.45 -7.88
N GLU A 54 11.11 17.09 -6.94
CA GLU A 54 10.80 16.14 -5.87
C GLU A 54 9.68 16.64 -4.96
N GLN A 55 9.75 17.90 -4.50
CA GLN A 55 8.67 18.52 -3.72
C GLN A 55 7.36 18.62 -4.53
N TYR A 56 7.45 18.86 -5.83
CA TYR A 56 6.29 18.82 -6.72
C TYR A 56 5.68 17.41 -6.79
N PHE A 57 6.50 16.38 -6.94
CA PHE A 57 6.03 15.00 -6.99
C PHE A 57 5.40 14.56 -5.66
N LEU A 58 5.93 15.03 -4.53
CA LEU A 58 5.37 14.79 -3.19
C LEU A 58 3.92 15.26 -3.08
N LYS A 59 3.65 16.54 -3.40
CA LYS A 59 2.29 17.09 -3.31
C LYS A 59 1.34 16.38 -4.27
N PHE A 60 1.86 16.00 -5.44
CA PHE A 60 1.10 15.30 -6.45
C PHE A 60 0.67 13.90 -5.96
N CYS A 61 1.57 13.18 -5.27
CA CYS A 61 1.27 11.90 -4.62
C CYS A 61 0.34 12.05 -3.42
N LEU A 62 0.53 13.07 -2.58
CA LEU A 62 -0.26 13.26 -1.36
C LEU A 62 -1.73 13.59 -1.67
N TYR A 63 -1.96 14.48 -2.63
CA TYR A 63 -3.30 14.96 -2.96
C TYR A 63 -3.94 14.26 -4.15
N ASN A 64 -3.32 13.17 -4.64
CA ASN A 64 -3.84 12.36 -5.72
C ASN A 64 -4.21 13.13 -7.02
N GLY A 65 -3.59 14.27 -7.28
CA GLY A 65 -3.93 15.12 -8.43
C GLY A 65 -5.08 16.12 -8.20
N ASP A 66 -5.58 16.29 -6.98
CA ASP A 66 -6.49 17.38 -6.62
C ASP A 66 -5.79 18.74 -6.76
N THR A 67 -6.05 19.42 -7.88
CA THR A 67 -5.37 20.66 -8.27
C THR A 67 -5.54 21.77 -7.23
N ALA A 68 -6.71 21.92 -6.63
CA ALA A 68 -6.94 22.95 -5.62
C ALA A 68 -6.07 22.73 -4.37
N ARG A 69 -5.93 21.48 -3.94
CA ARG A 69 -5.09 21.12 -2.78
C ARG A 69 -3.59 21.19 -3.11
N ILE A 70 -3.22 20.84 -4.34
CA ILE A 70 -1.85 20.95 -4.86
C ILE A 70 -1.40 22.41 -5.00
N GLU A 71 -2.30 23.30 -5.39
CA GLU A 71 -2.01 24.74 -5.55
C GLU A 71 -1.97 25.46 -4.20
N SER A 72 -2.82 25.08 -3.25
CA SER A 72 -2.83 25.67 -1.90
C SER A 72 -1.62 25.29 -1.05
N TRP A 73 -0.97 24.15 -1.31
CA TRP A 73 0.22 23.74 -0.56
C TRP A 73 1.52 24.34 -1.14
N GLN A 74 2.02 25.39 -0.48
CA GLN A 74 3.26 26.07 -0.84
C GLN A 74 4.49 25.36 -0.22
N ASN A 75 4.83 24.16 -0.70
CA ASN A 75 6.01 23.41 -0.25
C ASN A 75 7.29 23.69 -1.06
N GLY A 76 7.29 24.72 -1.91
CA GLY A 76 8.40 25.02 -2.82
C GLY A 76 8.49 24.09 -4.05
N GLY A 77 7.50 23.20 -4.26
CA GLY A 77 7.47 22.28 -5.37
C GLY A 77 7.10 22.93 -6.70
N ILE A 78 8.00 22.82 -7.69
CA ILE A 78 7.86 23.38 -9.03
C ILE A 78 7.73 22.22 -10.04
N PRO A 79 6.74 22.24 -10.96
CA PRO A 79 6.62 21.21 -11.99
C PRO A 79 7.84 21.20 -12.92
N PRO A 80 8.25 20.03 -13.45
CA PRO A 80 9.26 19.97 -14.50
C PRO A 80 8.89 20.83 -15.71
N GLU A 81 9.88 21.53 -16.28
CA GLU A 81 9.70 22.30 -17.51
C GLU A 81 9.44 21.39 -18.72
N ASP A 82 10.07 20.22 -18.76
CA ASP A 82 9.86 19.22 -19.80
C ASP A 82 8.46 18.56 -19.67
N PRO A 83 7.58 18.72 -20.68
CA PRO A 83 6.26 18.13 -20.64
C PRO A 83 6.29 16.58 -20.61
N ILE A 84 7.33 15.94 -21.17
CA ILE A 84 7.46 14.49 -21.16
C ILE A 84 7.77 14.01 -19.74
N LYS A 85 8.79 14.59 -19.09
CA LYS A 85 9.12 14.32 -17.69
C LYS A 85 7.91 14.53 -16.77
N ARG A 86 7.17 15.63 -16.95
CA ARG A 86 5.94 15.89 -16.18
C ARG A 86 4.89 14.79 -16.39
N ALA A 87 4.60 14.41 -17.64
CA ALA A 87 3.65 13.35 -17.94
C ALA A 87 4.08 11.99 -17.37
N GLN A 88 5.39 11.71 -17.33
CA GLN A 88 5.94 10.50 -16.70
C GLN A 88 5.70 10.49 -15.19
N LEU A 89 5.92 11.61 -14.49
CA LEU A 89 5.61 11.74 -13.06
C LEU A 89 4.12 11.52 -12.78
N GLU A 90 3.25 12.12 -13.58
CA GLU A 90 1.81 11.91 -13.42
C GLU A 90 1.41 10.45 -13.65
N GLY A 91 2.03 9.79 -14.62
CA GLY A 91 1.83 8.36 -14.88
C GLY A 91 2.33 7.46 -13.75
N ILE A 92 3.42 7.83 -13.08
CA ILE A 92 3.88 7.14 -11.88
C ILE A 92 2.89 7.34 -10.73
N ASN A 93 2.40 8.57 -10.50
CA ASN A 93 1.42 8.86 -9.45
C ASN A 93 0.14 8.03 -9.62
N ARG A 94 -0.41 7.95 -10.84
CA ARG A 94 -1.61 7.13 -11.11
C ARG A 94 -1.41 5.66 -10.76
N ARG A 95 -0.21 5.11 -11.00
CA ARG A 95 0.12 3.73 -10.63
C ARG A 95 0.24 3.56 -9.12
N LEU A 96 0.89 4.51 -8.44
CA LEU A 96 0.98 4.52 -6.98
C LEU A 96 -0.40 4.57 -6.33
N GLN A 97 -1.30 5.40 -6.85
CA GLN A 97 -2.70 5.46 -6.40
C GLN A 97 -3.43 4.13 -6.57
N GLY A 98 -3.29 3.48 -7.73
CA GLY A 98 -3.88 2.17 -7.97
C GLY A 98 -3.42 1.13 -6.94
N ILE A 99 -2.13 1.14 -6.61
CA ILE A 99 -1.56 0.30 -5.56
C ILE A 99 -2.15 0.63 -4.19
N CYS A 100 -2.18 1.90 -3.79
CA CYS A 100 -2.78 2.34 -2.52
C CYS A 100 -4.25 1.93 -2.40
N LEU A 101 -5.03 2.06 -3.48
CA LEU A 101 -6.42 1.62 -3.51
C LEU A 101 -6.54 0.11 -3.34
N THR A 102 -5.72 -0.68 -4.02
CA THR A 102 -5.71 -2.14 -3.84
C THR A 102 -5.33 -2.51 -2.41
N LEU A 103 -4.29 -1.90 -1.85
CA LEU A 103 -3.84 -2.14 -0.47
C LEU A 103 -4.92 -1.78 0.55
N SER A 104 -5.63 -0.66 0.36
CA SER A 104 -6.72 -0.25 1.25
C SER A 104 -7.91 -1.23 1.28
N ARG A 105 -8.06 -2.04 0.22
CA ARG A 105 -9.14 -3.02 0.05
C ARG A 105 -8.73 -4.44 0.41
N LEU A 106 -7.46 -4.69 0.70
CA LEU A 106 -7.03 -6.01 1.16
C LEU A 106 -7.76 -6.34 2.47
N PRO A 107 -8.14 -7.62 2.70
CA PRO A 107 -8.76 -8.02 3.95
C PRO A 107 -7.77 -7.71 5.07
N THR A 108 -8.08 -6.65 5.81
CA THR A 108 -7.30 -6.24 6.97
C THR A 108 -7.30 -7.37 7.98
N SER A 109 -6.31 -7.39 8.87
CA SER A 109 -6.25 -8.36 9.97
C SER A 109 -7.58 -8.43 10.74
N ARG A 110 -8.32 -7.32 10.81
CA ARG A 110 -9.65 -7.23 11.41
C ARG A 110 -10.71 -8.08 10.69
N ARG A 111 -10.72 -8.08 9.35
CA ARG A 111 -11.67 -8.91 8.58
C ARG A 111 -11.35 -10.40 8.75
N ARG A 112 -10.08 -10.76 8.67
CA ARG A 112 -9.64 -12.15 8.91
C ARG A 112 -9.98 -12.62 10.33
N PHE A 113 -9.80 -11.75 11.32
CA PHE A 113 -10.21 -12.03 12.69
C PHE A 113 -11.71 -12.30 12.82
N PHE A 114 -12.57 -11.48 12.21
CA PHE A 114 -14.01 -11.72 12.21
C PHE A 114 -14.41 -13.00 11.48
N GLU A 115 -13.73 -13.33 10.38
CA GLU A 115 -13.96 -14.60 9.66
C GLU A 115 -13.61 -15.80 10.56
N VAL A 116 -12.51 -15.74 11.31
CA VAL A 116 -12.13 -16.78 12.29
C VAL A 116 -13.12 -16.85 13.45
N VAL A 117 -13.51 -15.72 14.06
CA VAL A 117 -14.48 -15.69 15.16
C VAL A 117 -15.82 -16.26 14.72
N LYS A 118 -16.28 -15.92 13.52
CA LYS A 118 -17.52 -16.45 12.96
C LYS A 118 -17.43 -17.96 12.73
N ALA A 119 -16.31 -18.46 12.20
CA ALA A 119 -16.10 -19.90 12.03
C ALA A 119 -16.16 -20.66 13.37
N ILE A 120 -15.56 -20.10 14.43
CA ILE A 120 -15.61 -20.67 15.79
C ILE A 120 -17.05 -20.66 16.33
N GLU A 121 -17.80 -19.58 16.13
CA GLU A 121 -19.21 -19.50 16.56
C GLU A 121 -20.09 -20.53 15.84
N ASP A 122 -19.90 -20.70 14.54
CA ASP A 122 -20.64 -21.65 13.72
C ASP A 122 -20.29 -23.11 14.11
N GLU A 123 -19.02 -23.41 14.41
CA GLU A 123 -18.62 -24.72 14.95
C GLU A 123 -19.22 -24.98 16.34
N GLY A 124 -19.21 -23.97 17.21
CA GLY A 124 -19.86 -24.04 18.52
C GLY A 124 -21.34 -24.40 18.39
N LYS A 125 -22.09 -23.67 17.54
CA LYS A 125 -23.52 -23.93 17.31
C LYS A 125 -23.80 -25.32 16.75
N LYS A 126 -22.95 -25.83 15.85
CA LYS A 126 -23.07 -27.21 15.32
C LYS A 126 -22.90 -28.25 16.42
N ASN A 127 -21.92 -28.07 17.30
CA ASN A 127 -21.66 -29.00 18.41
C ASN A 127 -22.79 -29.00 19.45
N PHE A 128 -23.38 -27.84 19.75
CA PHE A 128 -24.55 -27.76 20.64
C PHE A 128 -25.83 -28.32 19.99
N GLY A 129 -26.00 -28.17 18.67
CA GLY A 129 -27.11 -28.76 17.92
C GLY A 129 -27.06 -30.29 17.83
N ASP A 130 -25.87 -30.89 17.69
CA ASP A 130 -25.68 -32.35 17.68
C ASP A 130 -25.98 -33.00 19.05
N LEU A 131 -25.65 -32.30 20.14
CA LEU A 131 -25.95 -32.74 21.51
C LEU A 131 -27.45 -32.75 21.81
N GLY A 132 -28.22 -31.80 21.27
CA GLY A 132 -29.68 -31.79 21.38
C GLY A 132 -30.35 -32.95 20.64
N SER A 133 -29.86 -33.29 19.45
CA SER A 133 -30.42 -34.38 18.64
C SER A 133 -30.17 -35.77 19.24
N LYS A 134 -29.03 -36.00 19.93
CA LYS A 134 -28.75 -37.30 20.57
C LYS A 134 -29.66 -37.57 21.77
N HIS A 135 -30.02 -36.54 22.52
CA HIS A 135 -30.84 -36.70 23.72
C HIS A 135 -32.29 -37.12 23.41
N ASP A 136 -32.79 -36.80 22.21
CA ASP A 136 -34.14 -37.20 21.75
C ASP A 136 -34.17 -38.62 21.14
N THR A 137 -33.01 -39.18 20.77
CA THR A 137 -32.92 -40.51 20.13
C THR A 137 -32.67 -41.64 21.14
N GLU A 138 -32.15 -41.32 22.33
CA GLU A 138 -31.91 -42.28 23.43
C GLU A 138 -33.10 -42.41 24.41
N ALA A 139 -34.15 -41.58 24.24
CA ALA A 139 -35.34 -41.57 25.10
C ALA A 139 -36.59 -42.25 24.46
N ALA A 140 -36.42 -42.96 23.34
CA ALA A 140 -37.49 -43.68 22.63
C ALA A 140 -37.36 -45.21 22.73
#